data_AF-A0AAV3UH24-F1
#
_entry.id   AF-A0AAV3UH24-F1
#
_cell.length_a   1.000
_cell.length_b   1.000
_cell.length_c   1.000
_cell.angle_alpha   90.00
_cell.angle_beta   90.00
_cell.angle_gamma   90.00
#
_symmetry.space_group_name_H-M   'P 1'
#
loop_
_entity.id
_entity.type
_entity.pdbx_description
1 polymer ?
#
loop_
_entity_poly.entity_id
_entity_poly.type
_entity_poly.pdbx_seq_one_letter_code
_entity_poly.pdbx_strand_id
1 'polypeptide(L)' 'MFEHGHTIADSGSGLGLSIVKGIAEAHGWSVSAVEGNDGGARFHIRSE' A
#
# COMPACT_ATOMS: atom_id res chain seq x y z
N MET A 1 4.09 1.17 9.14
CA MET A 1 3.01 0.67 8.25
C MET A 1 3.44 0.50 6.77
N PHE A 2 4.74 0.42 6.47
CA PHE A 2 5.27 0.04 5.15
C PHE A 2 6.54 -0.83 5.27
N GLU A 3 6.67 -1.53 6.40
CA GLU A 3 7.71 -2.54 6.57
C GLU A 3 7.24 -3.88 5.98
N HIS A 4 8.17 -4.62 5.40
CA HIS A 4 7.92 -5.98 4.94
C HIS A 4 7.36 -6.82 6.10
N GLY A 5 6.14 -7.35 5.95
CA GLY A 5 5.52 -8.26 6.93
C GLY A 5 4.42 -7.66 7.81
N HIS A 6 4.00 -6.40 7.64
CA HIS A 6 2.85 -5.89 8.38
C HIS A 6 1.52 -6.11 7.64
N THR A 7 0.82 -7.17 8.03
CA THR A 7 -0.52 -7.55 7.55
C THR A 7 -1.48 -7.57 8.73
N ILE A 8 -2.63 -6.88 8.65
CA ILE A 8 -3.66 -6.85 9.71
C ILE A 8 -4.73 -7.96 9.50
N ALA A 9 -4.59 -8.77 8.45
CA ALA A 9 -5.55 -9.82 8.10
C ALA A 9 -4.96 -11.22 8.38
N ASP A 10 -5.66 -12.01 9.18
CA ASP A 10 -5.31 -13.39 9.57
C ASP A 10 -5.33 -14.39 8.39
N SER A 11 -5.81 -14.00 7.21
CA SER A 11 -5.98 -14.88 6.04
C SER A 11 -5.56 -14.27 4.69
N GLY A 12 -4.98 -13.07 4.69
CA GLY A 12 -4.41 -12.45 3.49
C GLY A 12 -2.90 -12.64 3.48
N SER A 13 -2.31 -13.08 2.36
CA SER A 13 -0.86 -13.29 2.27
C SER A 13 0.00 -12.04 2.51
N GLY A 14 -0.60 -10.84 2.58
CA GLY A 14 0.11 -9.57 2.74
C GLY A 14 0.86 -9.10 1.49
N LEU A 15 0.76 -9.85 0.38
CA LEU A 15 1.56 -9.64 -0.82
C LEU A 15 1.00 -8.55 -1.76
N GLY A 16 -0.31 -8.26 -1.68
CA GLY A 16 -0.95 -7.35 -2.64
C GLY A 16 -0.35 -5.94 -2.62
N LEU A 17 -0.13 -5.36 -1.44
CA LEU A 17 0.41 -4.00 -1.31
C LEU A 17 1.92 -3.93 -1.57
N SER A 18 2.67 -5.00 -1.30
CA SER A 18 4.10 -5.04 -1.63
C SER A 18 4.32 -5.13 -3.15
N ILE A 19 3.46 -5.86 -3.86
CA ILE A 19 3.45 -5.90 -5.34
C ILE A 19 3.13 -4.51 -5.90
N VAL A 20 2.07 -3.85 -5.42
CA VAL A 20 1.69 -2.50 -5.88
C VAL A 20 2.80 -1.49 -5.64
N LYS A 21 3.47 -1.54 -4.47
CA LYS A 21 4.63 -0.70 -4.17
C LYS A 21 5.75 -0.93 -5.18
N GLY A 22 6.12 -2.18 -5.44
CA GLY A 22 7.19 -2.51 -6.39
C GLY A 22 6.89 -2.04 -7.82
N ILE A 23 5.64 -2.16 -8.28
CA ILE A 23 5.22 -1.65 -9.59
C ILE A 23 5.34 -0.13 -9.65
N ALA A 24 4.82 0.59 -8.64
CA ALA A 24 4.90 2.03 -8.62
C ALA A 24 6.35 2.54 -8.60
N GLU A 25 7.21 1.94 -7.77
CA GLU A 25 8.64 2.25 -7.72
C GLU A 25 9.33 2.00 -9.07
N ALA A 26 8.99 0.92 -9.77
CA ALA A 26 9.51 0.63 -11.11
C ALA A 26 9.09 1.69 -12.16
N HIS A 27 7.98 2.38 -11.94
CA HIS A 27 7.51 3.48 -12.78
C HIS A 27 7.96 4.87 -12.27
N GLY A 28 8.81 4.93 -11.23
CA GLY A 28 9.23 6.20 -10.61
C GLY A 28 8.13 6.92 -9.83
N TRP A 29 7.04 6.21 -9.50
CA TRP A 29 5.90 6.74 -8.76
C TRP A 29 6.04 6.43 -7.27
N SER A 30 5.22 7.11 -6.46
CA SER A 30 5.14 6.86 -5.02
C SER A 30 3.74 6.41 -4.59
N VAL A 31 3.69 5.50 -3.62
CA VAL A 31 2.43 4.99 -3.03
C VAL A 31 2.48 5.12 -1.51
N SER A 32 1.43 5.70 -0.93
CA SER A 32 1.24 5.80 0.53
C SER A 32 -0.20 5.45 0.92
N ALA A 33 -0.40 4.90 2.10
CA ALA A 33 -1.69 4.57 2.68
C ALA A 33 -1.91 5.47 3.90
N VAL A 34 -3.12 6.03 3.99
CA VAL A 34 -3.58 6.87 5.10
C VAL A 34 -4.96 6.39 5.55
N GLU A 35 -5.40 6.81 6.72
CA GLU A 35 -6.78 6.58 7.15
C GLU A 35 -7.75 7.22 6.15
N GLY A 36 -8.73 6.43 5.72
CA GLY A 36 -9.82 6.87 4.88
C GLY A 36 -10.93 7.52 5.70
N ASN A 37 -11.93 8.08 5.01
CA ASN A 37 -13.10 8.61 5.69
C ASN A 37 -13.89 7.46 6.35
N ASP A 38 -14.61 7.76 7.43
CA ASP A 38 -15.51 6.81 8.10
C ASP A 38 -14.86 5.48 8.51
N GLY A 39 -13.57 5.51 8.87
CA GLY A 39 -12.81 4.33 9.30
C GLY A 39 -12.34 3.43 8.15
N GLY A 40 -12.42 3.91 6.90
CA GLY A 40 -11.89 3.21 5.73
C GLY A 40 -10.38 3.35 5.56
N ALA A 41 -9.86 2.90 4.41
CA ALA A 41 -8.48 3.11 3.99
C ALA A 41 -8.43 3.97 2.73
N ARG A 42 -7.45 4.88 2.65
CA ARG A 42 -7.20 5.70 1.45
C ARG A 42 -5.77 5.49 0.98
N PHE A 43 -5.62 5.22 -0.31
CA PHE A 43 -4.32 5.09 -0.96
C PHE A 43 -4.06 6.30 -1.85
N HIS A 44 -2.87 6.89 -1.73
CA HIS A 44 -2.39 7.93 -2.61
C HIS A 44 -1.33 7.34 -3.53
N ILE A 45 -1.54 7.48 -4.83
CA ILE A 45 -0.60 7.10 -5.88
C ILE A 45 -0.23 8.41 -6.58
N ARG A 46 1.06 8.74 -6.64
CA ARG A 46 1.54 9.97 -7.26
C ARG A 46 2.56 9.62 -8.34
N SER A 47 2.26 10.02 -9.57
CA SER A 47 3.24 10.16 -10.65
C SER A 47 3.78 11.59 -10.66
N GLU A 48 4.97 11.78 -11.20
CA GLU A 48 5.48 13.13 -11.52
C GLU A 48 4.73 13.76 -12.70
#